data_AF-A0A9U8E998-F1
#
_entry.id   AF-A0A9U8E998-F1
#
_cell.length_a   1.000
_cell.length_b   1.000
_cell.length_c   1.000
_cell.angle_alpha   90.00
_cell.angle_beta   90.00
_cell.angle_gamma   90.00
#
_symmetry.space_group_name_H-M   'P 1'
#
loop_
_entity.id
_entity.type
_entity.pdbx_description
1 polymer ?
#
loop_
_entity_poly.entity_id
_entity_poly.type
_entity_poly.pdbx_seq_one_letter_code
_entity_poly.pdbx_strand_id
1 'polypeptide(L)' 'MGGWQMEVFRMAVYISFPVGLFYMFNQPAFYENWMMEKRAKIFPASDPRAVEILEARRAQRELQQEKEWLKEQQSKQI' A
#
# COMPACT_ATOMS: atom_id res chain seq x y z
N MET A 1 -55.36 -5.60 -14.35
CA MET A 1 -54.51 -6.15 -15.44
C MET A 1 -53.09 -5.58 -15.29
N GLY A 2 -52.30 -6.10 -14.34
CA GLY A 2 -50.94 -5.59 -14.08
C GLY A 2 -49.92 -6.68 -13.78
N GLY A 3 -50.22 -7.94 -14.12
CA GLY A 3 -49.38 -9.09 -13.74
C GLY A 3 -47.98 -9.04 -14.38
N TRP A 4 -47.92 -9.16 -15.71
CA TRP A 4 -46.63 -9.30 -16.41
C TRP A 4 -45.80 -8.01 -16.45
N GLN A 5 -46.45 -6.83 -16.52
CA GLN A 5 -45.76 -5.54 -16.54
C GLN A 5 -45.02 -5.26 -15.22
N MET A 6 -45.64 -5.62 -14.10
CA MET A 6 -45.02 -5.47 -12.77
C MET A 6 -43.89 -6.48 -12.54
N GLU A 7 -43.97 -7.65 -13.18
CA GLU A 7 -42.93 -8.67 -13.13
C GLU A 7 -41.69 -8.23 -13.92
N VAL A 8 -41.87 -7.68 -15.12
CA VAL A 8 -40.78 -7.08 -15.92
C VAL A 8 -40.13 -5.91 -15.15
N PHE A 9 -40.94 -5.04 -14.52
CA PHE A 9 -40.41 -3.97 -13.69
C PHE A 9 -39.56 -4.48 -12.52
N ARG A 10 -40.03 -5.52 -11.81
CA ARG A 10 -39.29 -6.13 -10.70
C ARG A 10 -37.95 -6.71 -11.16
N MET A 11 -37.93 -7.39 -12.31
CA MET A 11 -36.70 -7.92 -12.89
C MET A 11 -35.75 -6.82 -13.35
N ALA A 12 -36.27 -5.73 -13.92
CA ALA A 12 -35.46 -4.57 -14.26
C ALA A 12 -34.81 -3.94 -13.02
N VAL A 13 -35.54 -3.83 -11.89
CA VAL A 13 -34.99 -3.35 -10.61
C VAL A 13 -33.92 -4.31 -10.09
N TYR A 14 -34.17 -5.63 -10.09
CA TYR A 14 -33.20 -6.61 -9.62
C TYR A 14 -31.91 -6.65 -10.44
N ILE A 15 -31.94 -6.32 -11.73
CA ILE A 15 -30.76 -6.27 -12.58
C ILE A 15 -30.07 -4.91 -12.44
N SER A 16 -30.82 -3.82 -12.52
CA SER A 16 -30.27 -2.46 -12.50
C SER A 16 -29.72 -2.06 -11.12
N PHE A 17 -30.29 -2.59 -10.04
CA PHE A 17 -29.85 -2.29 -8.68
C PHE A 17 -28.39 -2.72 -8.42
N PRO A 18 -28.00 -4.01 -8.54
CA PRO A 18 -26.62 -4.41 -8.30
C PRO A 18 -25.64 -3.79 -9.31
N VAL A 19 -26.05 -3.59 -10.57
CA VAL A 19 -25.20 -2.95 -11.60
C VAL A 19 -24.98 -1.47 -11.32
N GLY A 20 -26.03 -0.74 -10.91
CA GLY A 20 -25.94 0.67 -10.53
C GLY A 20 -25.13 0.88 -9.26
N LEU A 21 -25.31 0.00 -8.26
CA LEU A 21 -24.47 -0.01 -7.06
C LEU A 21 -23.01 -0.29 -7.42
N PHE A 22 -22.74 -1.29 -8.25
CA PHE A 22 -21.38 -1.60 -8.71
C PHE A 22 -20.76 -0.41 -9.44
N TYR A 23 -21.50 0.25 -10.33
CA TYR A 23 -21.01 1.43 -11.05
C TYR A 23 -20.69 2.60 -10.10
N MET A 24 -21.54 2.84 -9.11
CA MET A 24 -21.34 3.94 -8.15
C MET A 24 -20.18 3.66 -7.19
N PHE A 25 -20.08 2.44 -6.66
CA PHE A 25 -19.07 2.09 -5.66
C PHE A 25 -17.72 1.65 -6.24
N ASN A 26 -17.65 1.25 -7.51
CA ASN A 26 -16.39 0.87 -8.16
C ASN A 26 -15.60 2.08 -8.72
N GLN A 27 -16.02 3.32 -8.44
CA GLN A 27 -15.26 4.48 -8.87
C GLN A 27 -13.93 4.56 -8.11
N PRO A 28 -12.77 4.61 -8.81
CA PRO A 28 -11.45 4.61 -8.18
C PRO A 28 -11.26 5.73 -7.15
N ALA A 29 -11.92 6.87 -7.34
CA ALA A 29 -11.79 8.05 -6.49
C ALA A 29 -12.22 7.82 -5.03
N PHE A 30 -13.25 7.00 -4.76
CA PHE A 30 -13.63 6.65 -3.38
C PHE A 30 -12.62 5.71 -2.74
N TYR A 31 -12.07 4.80 -3.54
CA TYR A 31 -11.14 3.78 -3.08
C TYR A 31 -9.77 4.36 -2.76
N GLU A 32 -9.27 5.29 -3.58
CA GLU A 32 -8.00 5.97 -3.36
C GLU A 32 -7.98 6.70 -2.02
N ASN A 33 -8.99 7.51 -1.72
CA ASN A 33 -9.04 8.25 -0.46
C ASN A 33 -9.08 7.32 0.75
N TRP A 34 -9.90 6.27 0.71
CA TRP A 34 -10.01 5.30 1.80
C TRP A 34 -8.71 4.50 1.99
N MET A 35 -8.10 4.04 0.89
CA MET A 35 -6.81 3.33 0.94
C MET A 35 -5.68 4.24 1.42
N MET A 36 -5.62 5.48 0.94
CA MET A 36 -4.57 6.43 1.32
C MET A 36 -4.66 6.77 2.81
N GLU A 37 -5.87 6.95 3.34
CA GLU A 37 -6.07 7.17 4.78
C GLU A 37 -5.66 5.93 5.60
N LYS A 38 -6.03 4.73 5.15
CA LYS A 38 -5.62 3.47 5.80
C LYS A 38 -4.11 3.27 5.74
N ARG A 39 -3.49 3.53 4.59
CA ARG A 39 -2.04 3.42 4.39
C ARG A 39 -1.29 4.41 5.27
N ALA A 40 -1.76 5.66 5.36
CA ALA A 40 -1.16 6.68 6.23
C ALA A 40 -1.25 6.33 7.73
N LYS A 41 -2.32 5.65 8.15
CA LYS A 41 -2.48 5.17 9.54
C LYS A 41 -1.58 3.98 9.87
N ILE A 42 -1.46 3.03 8.95
CA ILE A 42 -0.67 1.80 9.16
C ILE A 42 0.84 2.08 8.98
N PHE A 43 1.17 2.93 8.02
CA PHE A 43 2.53 3.38 7.73
C PHE A 43 2.58 4.89 8.00
N PRO A 44 2.76 5.30 9.27
CA PRO A 44 3.01 6.70 9.57
C PRO A 44 4.20 7.17 8.71
N ALA A 45 4.09 8.38 8.14
CA ALA A 45 5.16 8.98 7.38
C ALA A 45 6.44 8.87 8.21
N SER A 46 7.46 8.20 7.66
CA SER A 46 8.70 7.91 8.39
C SER A 46 9.21 9.22 8.98
N ASP A 47 9.33 9.29 10.30
CA ASP A 47 9.93 10.43 10.97
C ASP A 47 11.27 10.71 10.27
N PRO A 48 11.50 11.93 9.74
CA PRO A 48 12.76 12.28 9.10
C PRO A 48 13.97 11.91 9.96
N ARG A 49 13.85 11.99 11.29
CA ARG A 49 14.88 11.56 12.23
C ARG A 49 15.12 10.06 12.23
N ALA A 50 14.06 9.26 12.09
CA ALA A 50 14.18 7.80 12.00
C ALA A 50 14.91 7.38 10.72
N VAL A 51 14.67 8.09 9.61
CA VAL A 51 15.40 7.88 8.34
C VAL A 51 16.88 8.20 8.52
N GLU A 52 17.20 9.36 9.09
CA GLU A 52 18.57 9.80 9.35
C GLU A 52 19.33 8.82 10.26
N ILE A 53 18.68 8.32 11.33
CA ILE A 53 19.27 7.33 12.24
C ILE A 53 19.56 6.01 11.51
N LEU A 54 18.67 5.57 10.63
CA LEU A 54 18.85 4.34 9.85
C LEU A 54 20.00 4.47 8.85
N GLU A 55 20.11 5.60 8.17
CA GLU A 55 21.19 5.91 7.25
C GLU A 55 22.54 6.00 7.96
N ALA A 56 22.60 6.72 9.09
CA ALA A 56 23.79 6.79 9.92
C ALA A 56 24.23 5.41 10.40
N ARG A 57 23.30 4.55 10.83
CA ARG A 57 23.60 3.17 11.25
C ARG A 57 24.05 2.29 10.07
N ARG A 58 23.58 2.55 8.85
CA ARG A 58 24.02 1.82 7.65
C ARG A 58 25.47 2.21 7.31
N ALA A 59 25.78 3.50 7.26
CA ALA A 59 27.14 4.00 7.01
C ALA A 59 28.16 3.50 8.05
N GLN A 60 27.77 3.46 9.33
CA GLN A 60 28.63 2.92 10.39
C GLN A 60 28.94 1.42 10.20
N ARG A 61 27.98 0.63 9.70
CA ARG A 61 28.18 -0.80 9.43
C ARG A 61 29.10 -1.03 8.23
N GLU A 62 28.93 -0.25 7.17
CA GLU A 62 29.81 -0.33 5.98
C GLU A 62 31.26 -0.02 6.36
N LEU A 63 31.49 1.03 7.14
CA LEU A 63 32.81 1.39 7.67
C LEU A 63 33.43 0.28 8.55
N GLN A 64 32.61 -0.42 9.34
CA GLN A 64 33.09 -1.54 10.15
C GLN A 64 33.48 -2.73 9.27
N GLN A 65 32.65 -3.09 8.30
CA GLN A 65 32.92 -4.17 7.35
C GLN A 65 34.18 -3.89 6.53
N GLU A 66 34.39 -2.65 6.08
CA GLU A 66 35.59 -2.28 5.33
C GLU A 66 36.86 -2.43 6.20
N LYS A 67 36.81 -1.98 7.46
CA LYS A 67 37.93 -2.14 8.40
C LYS A 67 38.24 -3.61 8.69
N GLU A 68 37.21 -4.44 8.86
CA GLU A 68 37.36 -5.88 9.07
C GLU A 68 37.97 -6.55 7.84
N TRP A 69 37.46 -6.24 6.65
CA TRP A 69 37.99 -6.74 5.38
C TRP A 69 39.46 -6.36 5.18
N LEU A 70 39.84 -5.10 5.45
CA LEU A 70 41.23 -4.65 5.35
C LEU A 70 42.15 -5.41 6.33
N LYS A 71 41.70 -5.65 7.57
CA LYS A 71 42.46 -6.45 8.54
C LYS A 71 42.65 -7.89 8.08
N GLU A 72 41.62 -8.51 7.52
CA GLU A 72 41.73 -9.86 6.95
C GLU A 72 42.74 -9.90 5.80
N GLN A 73 42.71 -8.92 4.89
CA GLN A 73 43.68 -8.83 3.79
C GLN A 73 45.12 -8.67 4.30
N GLN A 74 45.32 -7.84 5.33
CA GLN A 74 46.63 -7.68 5.96
C GLN A 74 47.10 -8.95 6.66
N SER A 75 46.20 -9.68 7.33
CA SER A 75 46.54 -10.94 8.00
C SER A 75 46.89 -12.08 7.04
N LYS A 76 46.37 -12.04 5.80
CA LYS A 76 46.67 -13.04 4.75
C LYS A 76 47.96 -12.73 3.97
N GLN A 77 48.52 -11.52 4.11
CA GLN A 77 49.77 -11.11 3.45
C GLN A 77 51.04 -11.34 4.30
N ILE A 78 50.89 -11.71 5.58
CA ILE A 78 51.98 -12.10 6.50
C ILE A 78 52.03 -13.63 6.56
#